data_AF-A0A285NPR3-F1
#
_entry.id   AF-A0A285NPR3-F1
#
_cell.length_a   1.000
_cell.length_b   1.000
_cell.length_c   1.000
_cell.angle_alpha   90.00
_cell.angle_beta   90.00
_cell.angle_gamma   90.00
#
_symmetry.space_group_name_H-M   'P 1'
#
loop_
_entity.id
_entity.type
_entity.pdbx_description
1 polymer ?
#
loop_
_entity_poly.entity_id
_entity_poly.type
_entity_poly.pdbx_seq_one_letter_code
_entity_poly.pdbx_strand_id
1 'polypeptide(L)'
;MLIRKVQAGAGLFTGVMVYSLSMGGLVALMFAYAMGRLRVFGLGPRGLALLLAFVAVHLVPGLKYPANPPAVGDPETIGARTRLFFLMILVSVAAMVLAVSTARALFVRWGGWNASLAAVALYGVTAAVVVALFPAVSEVPERFSAALLWEFRIVALGIHTFFWIGTGCVFGLLARLHFLTVPSHNISLPTS
;
A
#
# COMPACT_ATOMS: atom_id res chain seq x y z
N MET A 1 25.78 26.15 -14.89
CA MET A 1 25.06 25.19 -15.78
C MET A 1 25.13 23.72 -15.31
N LEU A 2 26.04 23.36 -14.39
CA LEU A 2 26.21 21.98 -13.89
C LEU A 2 25.04 21.44 -13.02
N ILE A 3 24.14 22.31 -12.54
CA ILE A 3 23.07 21.91 -11.62
C ILE A 3 21.86 21.26 -12.31
N ARG A 4 21.46 21.68 -13.51
CA ARG A 4 20.27 21.13 -14.18
C ARG A 4 20.52 19.78 -14.86
N LYS A 5 21.69 19.58 -15.46
CA LYS A 5 22.05 18.31 -16.15
C LYS A 5 22.32 17.18 -15.16
N VAL A 6 23.00 17.45 -14.04
CA VAL A 6 23.23 16.45 -12.98
C VAL A 6 21.93 16.11 -12.27
N GLN A 7 21.06 17.10 -12.00
CA GLN A 7 19.77 16.89 -11.35
C GLN A 7 18.77 16.17 -12.26
N ALA A 8 18.76 16.45 -13.57
CA ALA A 8 17.92 15.75 -14.55
C ALA A 8 18.44 14.34 -14.92
N GLY A 9 19.75 14.10 -14.80
CA GLY A 9 20.38 12.80 -15.07
C GLY A 9 20.55 11.97 -13.80
N ALA A 10 21.70 12.15 -13.14
CA ALA A 10 22.09 11.33 -12.00
C ALA A 10 21.16 11.50 -10.78
N GLY A 11 20.78 12.75 -10.45
CA GLY A 11 19.90 13.03 -9.30
C GLY A 11 18.52 12.41 -9.44
N LEU A 12 17.87 12.58 -10.61
CA LEU A 12 16.60 11.96 -10.92
C LEU A 12 16.70 10.43 -10.94
N PHE A 13 17.74 9.88 -11.57
CA PHE A 13 17.96 8.44 -11.61
C PHE A 13 18.13 7.84 -10.21
N THR A 14 18.97 8.44 -9.36
CA THR A 14 19.15 8.00 -7.97
C THR A 14 17.85 8.09 -7.19
N GLY A 15 17.10 9.19 -7.33
CA GLY A 15 15.80 9.35 -6.68
C GLY A 15 14.79 8.27 -7.09
N VAL A 16 14.68 8.01 -8.40
CA VAL A 16 13.79 6.96 -8.95
C VAL A 16 14.22 5.58 -8.46
N MET A 17 15.52 5.28 -8.44
CA MET A 17 16.04 3.99 -7.97
C MET A 17 15.75 3.77 -6.49
N VAL A 18 16.06 4.74 -5.62
CA VAL A 18 15.80 4.65 -4.17
C VAL A 18 14.31 4.50 -3.89
N TYR A 19 13.48 5.29 -4.58
CA TYR A 19 12.02 5.19 -4.47
C TYR A 19 11.52 3.80 -4.89
N SER A 20 11.96 3.32 -6.06
CA SER A 20 11.55 2.02 -6.60
C SER A 20 11.99 0.86 -5.72
N LEU A 21 13.21 0.93 -5.16
CA LEU A 21 13.75 -0.10 -4.26
C LEU A 21 13.00 -0.12 -2.92
N SER A 22 12.68 1.05 -2.38
CA SER A 22 11.91 1.18 -1.13
C SER A 22 10.50 0.64 -1.30
N MET A 23 9.82 1.01 -2.39
CA MET A 23 8.49 0.51 -2.71
C MET A 23 8.49 -0.99 -3.03
N GLY A 24 9.47 -1.47 -3.79
CA GLY A 24 9.64 -2.89 -4.08
C GLY A 24 9.91 -3.72 -2.82
N GLY A 25 10.73 -3.20 -1.89
CA GLY A 25 11.00 -3.82 -0.60
C GLY A 25 9.76 -3.89 0.31
N LEU A 26 8.99 -2.80 0.38
CA LEU A 26 7.70 -2.79 1.10
C LEU A 26 6.74 -3.83 0.53
N VAL A 27 6.57 -3.85 -0.80
CA VAL A 27 5.73 -4.84 -1.47
C VAL A 27 6.23 -6.26 -1.20
N ALA A 28 7.55 -6.50 -1.25
CA ALA A 28 8.13 -7.82 -0.97
C ALA A 28 7.89 -8.28 0.49
N LEU A 29 8.08 -7.40 1.47
CA LEU A 29 7.80 -7.70 2.88
C LEU A 29 6.32 -8.01 3.11
N MET A 30 5.43 -7.23 2.50
CA MET A 30 3.99 -7.44 2.59
C MET A 30 3.57 -8.75 1.91
N PHE A 31 4.15 -9.05 0.75
CA PHE A 31 3.93 -10.31 0.03
C PHE A 31 4.43 -11.53 0.83
N ALA A 32 5.61 -11.43 1.47
CA ALA A 32 6.15 -12.46 2.35
C ALA A 32 5.28 -12.67 3.60
N TYR A 33 4.85 -11.58 4.25
CA TYR A 33 3.93 -11.63 5.39
C TYR A 33 2.63 -12.36 5.04
N ALA A 34 2.07 -12.08 3.87
CA ALA A 34 0.80 -12.64 3.44
C ALA A 34 0.87 -14.10 2.97
N MET A 35 1.95 -14.50 2.29
CA MET A 35 2.12 -15.89 1.84
C MET A 35 2.05 -16.90 2.99
N GLY A 36 2.53 -16.54 4.18
CA GLY A 36 2.45 -17.40 5.36
C GLY A 36 1.13 -17.34 6.13
N ARG A 37 0.31 -16.31 5.95
CA ARG A 37 -0.77 -15.95 6.90
C ARG A 37 -2.18 -15.80 6.33
N LEU A 38 -2.35 -15.55 5.02
CA LEU A 38 -3.65 -15.18 4.41
C LEU A 38 -4.36 -16.31 3.63
N ARG A 39 -4.11 -17.59 3.97
CA ARG A 39 -4.76 -18.76 3.33
C ARG A 39 -6.28 -18.88 3.52
N VAL A 40 -6.87 -17.97 4.28
CA VAL A 40 -8.23 -18.04 4.84
C VAL A 40 -9.31 -17.43 3.95
N PHE A 41 -8.96 -16.64 2.93
CA PHE A 41 -9.86 -15.61 2.38
C PHE A 41 -10.37 -15.80 0.93
N GLY A 42 -10.31 -17.00 0.34
CA GLY A 42 -10.94 -17.32 -0.96
C GLY A 42 -10.29 -16.69 -2.21
N LEU A 43 -9.72 -15.49 -2.11
CA LEU A 43 -8.70 -14.97 -3.02
C LEU A 43 -7.38 -15.69 -2.74
N GLY A 44 -6.59 -15.96 -3.79
CA GLY A 44 -5.23 -16.46 -3.60
C GLY A 44 -4.48 -15.53 -2.63
N PRO A 45 -3.74 -16.06 -1.61
CA PRO A 45 -3.15 -15.26 -0.53
C PRO A 45 -2.35 -14.04 -0.99
N ARG A 46 -1.79 -14.13 -2.21
CA ARG A 46 -0.99 -13.12 -2.90
C ARG A 46 -1.80 -11.90 -3.36
N GLY A 47 -2.95 -12.13 -4.00
CA GLY A 47 -3.80 -11.05 -4.51
C GLY A 47 -4.41 -10.26 -3.36
N LEU A 48 -4.80 -10.96 -2.29
CA LEU A 48 -5.28 -10.31 -1.07
C LEU A 48 -4.20 -9.49 -0.38
N ALA A 49 -2.97 -10.02 -0.27
CA ALA A 49 -1.83 -9.28 0.27
C ALA A 49 -1.66 -7.91 -0.37
N LEU A 50 -1.66 -7.92 -1.70
CA LEU A 50 -1.44 -6.74 -2.51
C LEU A 50 -2.60 -5.74 -2.37
N LEU A 51 -3.83 -6.24 -2.34
CA LEU A 51 -5.01 -5.40 -2.12
C LEU A 51 -4.96 -4.73 -0.74
N LEU A 52 -4.69 -5.49 0.33
CA LEU A 52 -4.60 -4.94 1.68
C LEU A 52 -3.45 -3.93 1.80
N ALA A 53 -2.34 -4.18 1.12
CA ALA A 53 -1.21 -3.28 1.05
C ALA A 53 -1.56 -1.97 0.32
N PHE A 54 -2.19 -2.06 -0.85
CA PHE A 54 -2.68 -0.89 -1.57
C PHE A 54 -3.65 -0.06 -0.70
N VAL A 55 -4.57 -0.73 -0.01
CA VAL A 55 -5.54 -0.06 0.86
C VAL A 55 -4.85 0.68 2.02
N ALA A 56 -3.90 0.03 2.70
CA ALA A 56 -3.24 0.59 3.88
C ALA A 56 -2.17 1.64 3.55
N VAL A 57 -1.45 1.49 2.43
CA VAL A 57 -0.34 2.38 2.08
C VAL A 57 -0.77 3.53 1.18
N HIS A 58 -1.78 3.31 0.34
CA HIS A 58 -2.17 4.29 -0.67
C HIS A 58 -3.60 4.82 -0.49
N LEU A 59 -4.59 3.94 -0.44
CA LEU A 59 -5.99 4.37 -0.43
C LEU A 59 -6.34 5.17 0.82
N VAL A 60 -6.13 4.62 2.01
CA VAL A 60 -6.50 5.29 3.28
C VAL A 60 -5.68 6.57 3.52
N PRO A 61 -4.34 6.58 3.35
CA PRO A 61 -3.59 7.82 3.45
C PRO A 61 -4.01 8.86 2.40
N GLY A 62 -4.29 8.43 1.17
CA GLY A 62 -4.75 9.30 0.09
C GLY A 62 -6.14 9.89 0.30
N LEU A 63 -7.01 9.23 1.07
CA LEU A 63 -8.31 9.79 1.48
C LEU A 63 -8.14 10.99 2.43
N LYS A 64 -7.17 10.93 3.35
CA LYS A 64 -6.90 12.06 4.28
C LYS A 64 -6.06 13.15 3.63
N TYR A 65 -5.04 12.75 2.88
CA TYR A 65 -4.03 13.62 2.29
C TYR A 65 -3.94 13.35 0.78
N PRO A 66 -4.92 13.82 -0.01
CA PRO A 66 -4.96 13.56 -1.44
C PRO A 66 -3.82 14.28 -2.18
N ALA A 67 -3.43 13.72 -3.32
CA ALA A 67 -2.41 14.31 -4.17
C ALA A 67 -2.85 15.68 -4.69
N ASN A 68 -1.94 16.66 -4.64
CA ASN A 68 -2.12 17.99 -5.20
C ASN A 68 -1.22 18.15 -6.44
N PRO A 69 -1.65 18.94 -7.44
CA PRO A 69 -0.79 19.28 -8.58
C PRO A 69 0.51 19.95 -8.11
N PRO A 70 1.64 19.76 -8.83
CA PRO A 70 2.95 20.28 -8.39
C PRO A 70 2.99 21.78 -8.11
N ALA A 71 2.14 22.57 -8.80
CA ALA A 71 2.08 24.02 -8.67
C ALA A 71 1.18 24.52 -7.52
N VAL A 72 0.49 23.62 -6.81
CA VAL A 72 -0.57 23.96 -5.82
C VAL A 72 -0.07 23.84 -4.38
N GLY A 73 1.11 23.25 -4.15
CA GLY A 73 1.67 23.10 -2.81
C GLY A 73 2.45 24.33 -2.35
N ASP A 74 2.35 24.63 -1.05
CA ASP A 74 3.20 25.62 -0.38
C ASP A 74 4.58 24.98 -0.07
N PRO A 75 5.70 25.56 -0.54
CA PRO A 75 7.04 25.08 -0.23
C PRO A 75 7.36 25.05 1.28
N GLU A 76 6.81 25.99 2.05
CA GLU A 76 7.13 26.14 3.48
C GLU A 76 6.55 25.01 4.33
N THR A 77 5.50 24.35 3.86
CA THR A 77 4.79 23.29 4.59
C THR A 77 5.17 21.87 4.15
N ILE A 78 6.02 21.71 3.12
CA ILE A 78 6.39 20.41 2.54
C ILE A 78 6.80 19.44 3.65
N GLY A 79 7.70 19.85 4.55
CA GLY A 79 8.19 18.98 5.62
C GLY A 79 7.09 18.53 6.58
N ALA A 80 6.14 19.39 6.94
CA ALA A 80 5.04 19.05 7.81
C ALA A 80 4.07 18.05 7.16
N ARG A 81 3.69 18.28 5.90
CA ARG A 81 2.85 17.37 5.12
C ARG A 81 3.48 16.01 4.93
N THR A 82 4.77 15.97 4.57
CA THR A 82 5.49 14.72 4.38
C THR A 82 5.50 13.89 5.66
N ARG A 83 5.75 14.51 6.83
CA ARG A 83 5.68 13.81 8.12
C ARG A 83 4.29 13.28 8.44
N LEU A 84 3.24 14.09 8.25
CA LEU A 84 1.86 13.67 8.46
C LEU A 84 1.45 12.51 7.55
N PHE A 85 1.87 12.56 6.28
CA PHE A 85 1.63 11.51 5.32
C PHE A 85 2.30 10.20 5.72
N PHE A 86 3.58 10.22 6.10
CA PHE A 86 4.28 9.02 6.58
C PHE A 86 3.70 8.48 7.89
N LEU A 87 3.31 9.36 8.82
CA LEU A 87 2.65 8.95 10.06
C LEU A 87 1.29 8.29 9.77
N MET A 88 0.53 8.80 8.80
CA MET A 88 -0.74 8.22 8.38
C MET A 88 -0.53 6.82 7.76
N ILE A 89 0.48 6.64 6.90
CA ILE A 89 0.84 5.31 6.39
C ILE A 89 1.16 4.35 7.55
N LEU A 90 2.00 4.78 8.50
CA LEU A 90 2.41 3.93 9.62
C LEU A 90 1.21 3.46 10.45
N VAL A 91 0.32 4.40 10.81
CA VAL A 91 -0.87 4.09 11.60
C VAL A 91 -1.86 3.22 10.81
N SER A 92 -2.05 3.48 9.53
CA SER A 92 -2.93 2.69 8.67
C SER A 92 -2.43 1.25 8.49
N VAL A 93 -1.12 1.06 8.30
CA VAL A 93 -0.50 -0.27 8.24
C VAL A 93 -0.64 -1.00 9.58
N ALA A 94 -0.41 -0.33 10.71
CA ALA A 94 -0.58 -0.93 12.04
C ALA A 94 -2.04 -1.37 12.27
N ALA A 95 -3.02 -0.54 11.89
CA ALA A 95 -4.44 -0.88 11.96
C ALA A 95 -4.79 -2.10 11.07
N MET A 96 -4.23 -2.18 9.86
CA MET A 96 -4.41 -3.32 8.97
C MET A 96 -3.86 -4.62 9.58
N VAL A 97 -2.65 -4.57 10.16
CA VAL A 97 -2.05 -5.72 10.84
C VAL A 97 -2.91 -6.17 12.01
N LEU A 98 -3.41 -5.24 12.82
CA LEU A 98 -4.31 -5.55 13.94
C LEU A 98 -5.60 -6.21 13.46
N ALA A 99 -6.22 -5.69 12.39
CA ALA A 99 -7.44 -6.23 11.82
C ALA A 99 -7.27 -7.66 11.31
N VAL A 100 -6.22 -7.90 10.52
CA VAL A 100 -5.89 -9.24 10.00
C VAL A 100 -5.56 -10.22 11.12
N SER A 101 -4.82 -9.77 12.13
CA SER A 101 -4.44 -10.62 13.28
C SER A 101 -5.67 -11.02 14.09
N THR A 102 -6.60 -10.08 14.29
CA THR A 102 -7.87 -10.33 14.97
C THR A 102 -8.74 -11.31 14.19
N ALA A 103 -8.91 -11.11 12.88
CA ALA A 103 -9.65 -12.05 12.04
C ALA A 103 -9.06 -13.46 12.06
N ARG A 104 -7.72 -13.58 12.06
CA ARG A 104 -7.07 -14.88 12.18
C ARG A 104 -7.38 -15.58 13.51
N ALA A 105 -7.40 -14.85 14.62
CA ALA A 105 -7.77 -15.40 15.92
C ALA A 105 -9.24 -15.85 15.95
N LEU A 106 -10.11 -15.13 15.25
CA LEU A 106 -11.55 -15.43 15.17
C LEU A 106 -11.89 -16.53 14.16
N PHE A 107 -11.00 -16.84 13.22
CA PHE A 107 -11.23 -17.80 12.14
C PHE A 107 -11.73 -19.16 12.63
N VAL A 108 -11.10 -19.71 13.67
CA VAL A 108 -11.44 -21.03 14.23
C VAL A 108 -12.84 -21.03 14.87
N ARG A 109 -13.25 -19.90 15.46
CA ARG A 109 -14.50 -19.81 16.22
C ARG A 109 -15.70 -19.38 15.36
N TRP A 110 -15.48 -18.47 14.42
CA TRP A 110 -16.55 -17.82 13.65
C TRP A 110 -16.58 -18.23 12.17
N GLY A 111 -15.59 -19.00 11.72
CA GLY A 111 -15.42 -19.37 10.33
C GLY A 111 -14.84 -18.23 9.47
N GLY A 112 -14.42 -18.58 8.24
CA GLY A 112 -13.76 -17.65 7.32
C GLY A 112 -14.55 -16.41 7.00
N TRP A 113 -15.83 -16.56 6.67
CA TRP A 113 -16.69 -15.45 6.25
C TRP A 113 -16.84 -14.39 7.35
N ASN A 114 -17.26 -14.80 8.54
CA ASN A 114 -17.50 -13.87 9.66
C ASN A 114 -16.20 -13.25 10.17
N ALA A 115 -15.10 -14.00 10.21
CA ALA A 115 -13.79 -13.46 10.53
C ALA A 115 -13.34 -12.39 9.52
N SER A 116 -13.64 -12.59 8.24
CA SER A 116 -13.37 -11.61 7.17
C SER A 116 -14.15 -10.33 7.37
N LEU A 117 -15.46 -10.44 7.61
CA LEU A 117 -16.32 -9.28 7.88
C LEU A 117 -15.86 -8.52 9.12
N ALA A 118 -15.46 -9.23 10.18
CA ALA A 118 -14.90 -8.61 11.39
C ALA A 118 -13.60 -7.84 11.10
N ALA A 119 -12.68 -8.39 10.27
CA ALA A 119 -11.47 -7.67 9.85
C ALA A 119 -11.81 -6.40 9.06
N VAL A 120 -12.72 -6.49 8.09
CA VAL A 120 -13.14 -5.35 7.26
C VAL A 120 -13.76 -4.26 8.13
N ALA A 121 -14.65 -4.63 9.04
CA ALA A 121 -15.29 -3.70 9.98
C ALA A 121 -14.26 -3.05 10.92
N LEU A 122 -13.39 -3.86 11.55
CA LEU A 122 -12.37 -3.37 12.47
C LEU A 122 -11.40 -2.41 11.77
N TYR A 123 -10.91 -2.78 10.59
CA TYR A 123 -10.05 -1.91 9.80
C TYR A 123 -10.77 -0.63 9.38
N GLY A 124 -12.00 -0.74 8.85
CA GLY A 124 -12.78 0.40 8.38
C GLY A 124 -13.07 1.42 9.49
N VAL A 125 -13.50 0.94 10.66
CA VAL A 125 -13.75 1.80 11.83
C VAL A 125 -12.45 2.45 12.30
N THR A 126 -11.37 1.69 12.45
CA THR A 126 -10.08 2.22 12.91
C THR A 126 -9.53 3.26 11.92
N ALA A 127 -9.60 2.96 10.62
CA ALA A 127 -9.18 3.88 9.57
C ALA A 127 -10.02 5.17 9.58
N ALA A 128 -11.35 5.07 9.73
CA ALA A 128 -12.22 6.25 9.83
C ALA A 128 -11.86 7.13 11.04
N VAL A 129 -11.62 6.51 12.21
CA VAL A 129 -11.18 7.22 13.42
C VAL A 129 -9.84 7.91 13.19
N VAL A 130 -8.86 7.21 12.61
CA VAL A 130 -7.53 7.77 12.32
C VAL A 130 -7.63 8.94 11.33
N VAL A 131 -8.41 8.79 10.26
CA VAL A 131 -8.68 9.87 9.29
C VAL A 131 -9.34 11.07 9.97
N ALA A 132 -10.27 10.85 10.90
CA ALA A 132 -10.92 11.93 11.64
C ALA A 132 -9.96 12.66 12.60
N LEU A 133 -9.10 11.93 13.31
CA LEU A 133 -8.21 12.49 14.34
C LEU A 133 -7.01 13.26 13.77
N PHE A 134 -6.52 12.87 12.59
CA PHE A 134 -5.37 13.55 11.99
C PHE A 134 -5.70 15.00 11.59
N PRO A 135 -4.77 15.95 11.66
CA PRO A 135 -5.02 17.33 11.27
C PRO A 135 -5.33 17.42 9.77
N ALA A 136 -6.36 18.19 9.42
CA ALA A 136 -6.64 18.52 8.02
C ALA A 136 -5.61 19.56 7.54
N VAL A 137 -5.07 19.34 6.35
CA VAL A 137 -4.15 20.29 5.70
C VAL A 137 -4.72 20.60 4.33
N SER A 138 -5.07 21.86 4.08
CA SER A 138 -5.50 22.34 2.78
C SER A 138 -4.62 23.52 2.38
N GLU A 139 -3.90 23.36 1.30
CA GLU A 139 -3.05 24.40 0.71
C GLU A 139 -3.54 24.83 -0.67
N VAL A 140 -4.68 24.27 -1.09
CA VAL A 140 -5.30 24.62 -2.35
C VAL A 140 -5.84 26.04 -2.22
N PRO A 141 -5.38 27.00 -3.05
CA PRO A 141 -5.93 28.35 -3.05
C PRO A 141 -7.43 28.31 -3.35
N GLU A 142 -8.23 29.15 -2.69
CA GLU A 142 -9.69 29.17 -2.87
C GLU A 142 -10.14 29.36 -4.33
N ARG A 143 -9.33 30.05 -5.12
CA ARG A 143 -9.61 30.33 -6.55
C ARG A 143 -9.08 29.27 -7.51
N PHE A 144 -8.46 28.19 -7.02
CA PHE A 144 -7.95 27.13 -7.87
C PHE A 144 -9.11 26.33 -8.48
N SER A 145 -8.97 25.90 -9.73
CA SER A 145 -10.02 25.13 -10.41
C SER A 145 -10.29 23.80 -9.72
N ALA A 146 -11.50 23.66 -9.18
CA ALA A 146 -11.96 22.41 -8.57
C ALA A 146 -12.00 21.24 -9.58
N ALA A 147 -12.33 21.54 -10.84
CA ALA A 147 -12.34 20.54 -11.92
C ALA A 147 -10.92 20.01 -12.18
N LEU A 148 -9.92 20.90 -12.29
CA LEU A 148 -8.53 20.49 -12.49
C LEU A 148 -7.98 19.70 -11.30
N LEU A 149 -8.34 20.10 -10.08
CA LEU A 149 -7.96 19.36 -8.87
C LEU A 149 -8.56 17.96 -8.86
N TRP A 150 -9.83 17.82 -9.25
CA TRP A 150 -10.52 16.54 -9.34
C TRP A 150 -9.91 15.64 -10.41
N GLU A 151 -9.72 16.14 -11.63
CA GLU A 151 -9.07 15.40 -12.72
C GLU A 151 -7.69 14.90 -12.32
N PHE A 152 -6.88 15.78 -11.70
CA PHE A 152 -5.56 15.40 -11.20
C PHE A 152 -5.63 14.26 -10.18
N ARG A 153 -6.58 14.31 -9.22
CA ARG A 153 -6.74 13.28 -8.19
C ARG A 153 -7.16 11.93 -8.80
N ILE A 154 -8.07 11.94 -9.76
CA ILE A 154 -8.49 10.71 -10.47
C ILE A 154 -7.34 10.12 -11.28
N VAL A 155 -6.60 10.95 -12.02
CA VAL A 155 -5.42 10.51 -12.78
C VAL A 155 -4.34 9.98 -11.84
N ALA A 156 -4.05 10.68 -10.75
CA ALA A 156 -3.07 10.23 -9.74
C ALA A 156 -3.48 8.89 -9.13
N LEU A 157 -4.75 8.71 -8.75
CA LEU A 157 -5.26 7.44 -8.23
C LEU A 157 -5.14 6.32 -9.29
N GLY A 158 -5.44 6.63 -10.55
CA GLY A 158 -5.28 5.71 -11.68
C GLY A 158 -3.83 5.24 -11.83
N ILE A 159 -2.87 6.17 -11.86
CA ILE A 159 -1.44 5.87 -11.96
C ILE A 159 -0.98 4.94 -10.83
N HIS A 160 -1.36 5.24 -9.58
CA HIS A 160 -1.01 4.37 -8.45
C HIS A 160 -1.66 3.00 -8.58
N THR A 161 -2.94 2.94 -8.96
CA THR A 161 -3.65 1.67 -9.16
C THR A 161 -2.93 0.80 -10.20
N PHE A 162 -2.56 1.36 -11.35
CA PHE A 162 -1.80 0.65 -12.38
C PHE A 162 -0.40 0.23 -11.90
N PHE A 163 0.31 1.10 -11.18
CA PHE A 163 1.61 0.77 -10.58
C PHE A 163 1.52 -0.43 -9.64
N TRP A 164 0.52 -0.44 -8.74
CA TRP A 164 0.31 -1.52 -7.79
C TRP A 164 -0.10 -2.83 -8.48
N ILE A 165 -1.01 -2.78 -9.47
CA ILE A 165 -1.40 -3.95 -10.28
C ILE A 165 -0.18 -4.51 -11.01
N GLY A 166 0.58 -3.66 -11.72
CA GLY A 166 1.75 -4.08 -12.48
C GLY A 166 2.81 -4.74 -11.61
N THR A 167 3.11 -4.14 -10.45
CA THR A 167 4.03 -4.72 -9.47
C THR A 167 3.50 -6.05 -8.94
N GLY A 168 2.21 -6.12 -8.60
CA GLY A 168 1.55 -7.35 -8.19
C GLY A 168 1.65 -8.49 -9.19
N CYS A 169 1.44 -8.19 -10.47
CA CYS A 169 1.56 -9.15 -11.56
C CYS A 169 3.00 -9.66 -11.70
N VAL A 170 3.99 -8.78 -11.65
CA VAL A 170 5.42 -9.15 -11.74
C VAL A 170 5.81 -10.08 -10.58
N PHE A 171 5.52 -9.69 -9.34
CA PHE A 171 5.83 -10.52 -8.17
C PHE A 171 5.03 -11.84 -8.18
N GLY A 172 3.77 -11.80 -8.61
CA GLY A 172 2.94 -12.98 -8.77
C GLY A 172 3.50 -13.98 -9.80
N LEU A 173 4.02 -13.47 -10.92
CA LEU A 173 4.68 -14.26 -11.96
C LEU A 173 6.00 -14.84 -11.46
N LEU A 174 6.87 -14.02 -10.87
CA LEU A 174 8.16 -14.48 -10.32
C LEU A 174 7.97 -15.57 -9.26
N ALA A 175 6.99 -15.40 -8.37
CA ALA A 175 6.65 -16.44 -7.39
C ALA A 175 6.18 -17.72 -8.09
N ARG A 176 5.32 -17.62 -9.11
CA ARG A 176 4.86 -18.79 -9.89
C ARG A 176 6.03 -19.51 -10.55
N LEU A 177 6.96 -18.77 -11.14
CA LEU A 177 8.15 -19.33 -11.78
C LEU A 177 9.05 -20.04 -10.77
N HIS A 178 9.29 -19.45 -9.60
CA HIS A 178 10.09 -20.08 -8.53
C HIS A 178 9.49 -21.42 -8.06
N PHE A 179 8.16 -21.50 -7.91
CA PHE A 179 7.50 -22.76 -7.51
C PHE A 179 7.56 -23.85 -8.60
N LEU A 180 7.76 -23.48 -9.87
CA LEU A 180 7.90 -24.44 -10.97
C LEU A 180 9.33 -24.96 -11.12
N THR A 181 10.34 -24.23 -10.62
CA THR A 181 11.76 -24.58 -10.75
C THR A 181 12.33 -25.38 -9.58
N VAL A 182 11.67 -25.39 -8.42
CA VAL A 182 12.11 -26.18 -7.25
C VAL A 182 11.36 -27.52 -7.23
N PRO A 183 12.03 -28.67 -7.46
CA PRO A 183 11.40 -29.98 -7.35
C PRO A 183 10.91 -30.18 -5.92
N SER A 184 9.66 -30.61 -5.74
CA SER A 184 9.18 -31.08 -4.44
C SER A 184 9.98 -32.32 -4.05
N HIS A 185 10.92 -32.20 -3.12
CA HIS A 185 11.50 -33.39 -2.49
C HIS A 185 10.35 -34.15 -1.82
N ASN A 186 10.00 -35.30 -2.38
CA ASN A 186 9.12 -36.27 -1.77
C ASN A 186 9.71 -36.63 -0.41
N ILE A 187 9.11 -36.11 0.66
CA ILE A 187 9.31 -36.64 2.00
C ILE A 187 8.53 -37.96 2.02
N SER A 188 9.21 -39.06 1.70
CA SER A 188 8.71 -40.40 1.99
C SER A 188 8.52 -40.50 3.51
N LEU A 189 7.28 -40.55 3.95
CA LEU A 189 6.96 -40.86 5.35
C LEU A 189 7.52 -42.26 5.66
N PRO A 190 8.25 -42.46 6.76
CA PRO A 190 8.68 -43.79 7.15
C PRO A 190 7.45 -44.62 7.46
N THR A 191 7.24 -45.67 6.69
CA THR A 191 6.31 -46.74 7.03
C THR A 191 6.94 -47.57 8.15
N SER A 192 6.40 -47.41 9.36
CA SER A 192 6.52 -48.38 10.45
C SER A 192 5.36 -48.20 11.41
#